data_AF-S5M026-F1
#
_entry.id   AF-S5M026-F1
#
_cell.length_a   1.000
_cell.length_b   1.000
_cell.length_c   1.000
_cell.angle_alpha   90.00
_cell.angle_beta   90.00
_cell.angle_gamma   90.00
#
_symmetry.space_group_name_H-M   'P 1'
#
loop_
_entity.id
_entity.type
_entity.pdbx_description
1 polymer ?
#
loop_
_entity_poly.entity_id
_entity_poly.type
_entity_poly.pdbx_seq_one_letter_code
_entity_poly.pdbx_strand_id
1 'polypeptide(L)'
;MEKLDLIYFKFISNLSNNLENSTRDAGEEIPDLTPLVNYFLGYGGALLTGLMGLLTLFFIFNVVKIRIRISKCSADGDYEGRSQALREIIWQIVGALCCFFAGVGAGILTGIFMSK
;
A
#
# COMPACT_ATOMS: atom_id res chain seq x y z
N MET A 1 -24.42 43.34 -50.04
CA MET A 1 -24.23 42.85 -48.66
C MET A 1 -24.17 41.32 -48.59
N GLU A 2 -24.84 40.57 -49.49
CA GLU A 2 -24.86 39.09 -49.50
C GLU A 2 -23.51 38.36 -49.64
N LYS A 3 -22.49 38.95 -50.31
CA LYS A 3 -21.19 38.28 -50.51
C LYS A 3 -20.37 38.19 -49.23
N LEU A 4 -20.56 39.12 -48.30
CA LEU A 4 -19.81 39.15 -47.03
C LEU A 4 -20.29 38.03 -46.10
N ASP A 5 -21.61 37.80 -46.08
CA ASP A 5 -22.25 36.76 -45.27
C ASP A 5 -21.86 35.35 -45.75
N LEU A 6 -21.73 35.15 -47.06
CA LEU A 6 -21.32 33.86 -47.63
C LEU A 6 -19.86 33.50 -47.27
N ILE A 7 -18.98 34.49 -47.26
CA ILE A 7 -17.56 34.30 -46.87
C ILE A 7 -17.47 34.00 -45.38
N TYR A 8 -18.23 34.73 -44.55
CA TYR A 8 -18.26 34.51 -43.12
C TYR A 8 -18.81 33.13 -42.75
N PHE A 9 -19.88 32.69 -43.42
CA PHE A 9 -20.46 31.37 -43.24
C PHE A 9 -19.49 30.25 -43.63
N LYS A 10 -18.75 30.43 -44.73
CA LYS A 10 -17.74 29.47 -45.21
C LYS A 10 -16.51 29.41 -44.29
N PHE A 11 -16.17 30.52 -43.65
CA PHE A 11 -15.10 30.57 -42.66
C PHE A 11 -15.50 29.84 -41.37
N ILE A 12 -16.70 30.09 -40.86
CA ILE A 12 -17.20 29.41 -39.65
C ILE A 12 -17.35 27.91 -39.87
N SER A 13 -17.86 27.47 -41.03
CA SER A 13 -17.98 26.03 -41.32
C SER A 13 -16.63 25.34 -41.42
N ASN A 14 -15.64 25.97 -42.06
CA ASN A 14 -14.27 25.45 -42.08
C ASN A 14 -13.63 25.42 -40.70
N LEU A 15 -13.86 26.44 -39.87
CA LEU A 15 -13.34 26.48 -38.50
C LEU A 15 -13.94 25.35 -37.65
N SER A 16 -15.26 25.15 -37.75
CA SER A 16 -15.97 24.07 -37.05
C SER A 16 -15.44 22.69 -37.46
N ASN A 17 -15.28 22.44 -38.78
CA ASN A 17 -14.80 21.16 -39.28
C ASN A 17 -13.34 20.86 -38.85
N ASN A 18 -12.48 21.89 -38.78
CA ASN A 18 -11.11 21.72 -38.30
C ASN A 18 -11.05 21.53 -36.77
N LEU A 19 -11.94 22.18 -36.02
CA LEU A 19 -12.03 22.01 -34.58
C LEU A 19 -12.53 20.61 -34.22
N GLU A 20 -13.53 20.10 -34.95
CA GLU A 20 -14.09 18.76 -34.78
C GLU A 20 -13.09 17.66 -35.16
N ASN A 21 -12.28 17.86 -36.21
CA ASN A 21 -11.18 16.94 -36.52
C ASN A 21 -10.06 17.01 -35.45
N SER A 22 -9.73 18.21 -34.95
CA SER A 22 -8.69 18.37 -33.93
C SER A 22 -9.09 17.77 -32.57
N THR A 23 -10.38 17.79 -32.20
CA THR A 23 -10.86 17.16 -30.97
C THR A 23 -11.02 15.65 -31.11
N ARG A 24 -11.23 15.14 -32.34
CA ARG A 24 -11.27 13.71 -32.62
C ARG A 24 -9.88 13.06 -32.61
N ASP A 25 -8.85 13.81 -33.02
CA ASP A 25 -7.45 13.38 -32.97
C ASP A 25 -6.80 13.66 -31.61
N ALA A 26 -7.34 14.62 -30.84
CA ALA A 26 -7.08 14.78 -29.41
C ALA A 26 -7.97 13.84 -28.58
N GLY A 27 -8.18 12.61 -29.07
CA GLY A 27 -8.48 11.49 -28.20
C GLY A 27 -7.31 11.40 -27.23
N GLU A 28 -7.44 12.06 -26.08
CA GLU A 28 -6.56 11.86 -24.95
C GLU A 28 -6.53 10.36 -24.70
N GLU A 29 -5.50 9.69 -25.24
CA GLU A 29 -5.03 8.43 -24.71
C GLU A 29 -4.63 8.76 -23.28
N ILE A 30 -5.61 8.68 -22.37
CA ILE A 30 -5.36 8.69 -20.94
C ILE A 30 -4.31 7.60 -20.77
N PRO A 31 -3.07 7.94 -20.38
CA PRO A 31 -2.00 6.97 -20.36
C PRO A 31 -2.46 5.84 -19.45
N ASP A 32 -2.48 4.63 -19.98
CA ASP A 32 -2.89 3.46 -19.22
C ASP A 32 -1.92 3.29 -18.05
N LEU A 33 -2.34 3.78 -16.88
CA LEU A 33 -1.57 3.79 -15.64
C LEU A 33 -1.63 2.42 -14.94
N THR A 34 -2.45 1.49 -15.43
CA THR A 34 -2.60 0.14 -14.91
C THR A 34 -1.27 -0.60 -14.69
N PRO A 35 -0.31 -0.62 -15.64
CA PRO A 35 1.00 -1.24 -15.41
C PRO A 35 1.81 -0.56 -14.30
N LEU A 36 1.73 0.77 -14.19
CA LEU A 36 2.43 1.51 -13.13
C LEU A 36 1.82 1.19 -11.75
N VAL A 37 0.49 1.19 -11.66
CA VAL A 37 -0.27 0.87 -10.44
C VAL A 37 -0.01 -0.57 -10.00
N ASN A 38 0.01 -1.52 -10.92
CA ASN A 38 0.33 -2.93 -10.63
C ASN A 38 1.78 -3.11 -10.17
N TYR A 39 2.72 -2.34 -10.73
CA TYR A 39 4.11 -2.34 -10.26
C TYR A 39 4.21 -1.84 -8.82
N PHE A 40 3.57 -0.70 -8.49
CA PHE A 40 3.58 -0.17 -7.13
C PHE A 40 2.86 -1.08 -6.12
N LEU A 41 1.72 -1.66 -6.49
CA LEU A 41 0.98 -2.60 -5.63
C LEU A 41 1.75 -3.91 -5.40
N GLY A 42 2.39 -4.44 -6.43
CA GLY A 42 3.16 -5.68 -6.34
C GLY A 42 4.43 -5.53 -5.52
N TYR A 43 5.31 -4.61 -5.91
CA TYR A 43 6.56 -4.38 -5.19
C TYR A 43 6.32 -3.77 -3.81
N GLY A 44 5.37 -2.84 -3.69
CA GLY A 44 4.99 -2.23 -2.42
C GLY A 44 4.36 -3.25 -1.46
N GLY A 45 3.49 -4.13 -1.96
CA GLY A 45 2.89 -5.22 -1.19
C GLY A 45 3.94 -6.21 -0.68
N ALA A 46 4.84 -6.66 -1.57
CA ALA A 46 5.93 -7.57 -1.19
C ALA A 46 6.85 -6.96 -0.13
N LEU A 47 7.20 -5.66 -0.27
CA LEU A 47 8.04 -4.95 0.68
C LEU A 47 7.33 -4.79 2.04
N LEU A 48 6.03 -4.50 2.04
CA LEU A 48 5.22 -4.41 3.27
C LEU A 48 5.13 -5.76 3.99
N THR A 49 4.85 -6.84 3.26
CA THR A 49 4.82 -8.20 3.82
C THR A 49 6.19 -8.60 4.38
N GLY A 50 7.28 -8.28 3.67
CA GLY A 50 8.64 -8.51 4.14
C GLY A 50 8.97 -7.74 5.44
N LEU A 51 8.61 -6.45 5.51
CA LEU A 51 8.77 -5.64 6.72
C LEU A 51 7.97 -6.18 7.90
N MET A 52 6.72 -6.61 7.67
CA MET A 52 5.89 -7.22 8.71
C MET A 52 6.50 -8.53 9.21
N GLY A 53 7.04 -9.37 8.32
CA GLY A 53 7.76 -10.58 8.71
C GLY A 53 8.99 -10.32 9.57
N LEU A 54 9.79 -9.30 9.22
CA LEU A 54 10.94 -8.83 10.02
C LEU A 54 10.51 -8.33 11.41
N LEU A 55 9.42 -7.56 11.49
CA LEU A 55 8.87 -7.11 12.76
C LEU A 55 8.39 -8.29 13.63
N THR A 56 7.69 -9.27 13.04
CA THR A 56 7.29 -10.48 13.77
C THR A 56 8.50 -11.24 14.33
N LEU A 57 9.57 -11.40 13.56
CA LEU A 57 10.82 -12.00 14.05
C LEU A 57 11.45 -11.20 15.19
N PHE A 58 11.44 -9.87 15.11
CA PHE A 58 11.90 -8.99 16.18
C PHE A 58 11.10 -9.19 17.48
N PHE A 59 9.77 -9.27 17.41
CA PHE A 59 8.94 -9.56 18.58
C PHE A 59 9.25 -10.94 19.18
N ILE A 60 9.45 -11.97 18.36
CA ILE A 60 9.82 -13.32 18.83
C ILE A 60 11.15 -13.26 19.59
N PHE A 61 12.14 -12.53 19.07
CA PHE A 61 13.43 -12.38 19.75
C PHE A 61 13.31 -11.66 21.10
N ASN A 62 12.45 -10.64 21.19
CA ASN A 62 12.17 -9.95 22.45
C ASN A 62 11.50 -10.89 23.47
N VAL A 63 10.57 -11.76 23.05
CA VAL A 63 9.96 -12.77 23.93
C VAL A 63 11.03 -13.68 24.53
N VAL A 64 12.02 -14.12 23.75
CA VAL A 64 13.13 -14.94 24.25
C VAL A 64 13.95 -14.17 25.29
N LYS A 65 14.28 -12.90 25.04
CA LYS A 65 14.98 -12.05 26.01
C LYS A 65 14.20 -11.89 27.31
N ILE A 66 12.90 -11.64 27.23
CA ILE A 66 12.03 -11.49 28.41
C ILE A 66 11.95 -12.80 29.18
N ARG A 67 11.89 -13.96 28.50
CA ARG A 67 11.93 -15.28 29.16
C ARG A 67 13.19 -15.46 30.01
N ILE A 68 14.35 -15.04 29.50
CA ILE A 68 15.62 -15.08 30.26
C ILE A 68 15.53 -14.17 31.49
N ARG A 69 14.94 -12.97 31.35
CA ARG A 69 14.72 -12.04 32.47
C ARG A 69 13.80 -12.65 33.53
N ILE A 70 12.68 -13.25 33.14
CA ILE A 70 11.77 -13.96 34.05
C ILE A 70 12.50 -15.06 34.82
N SER A 71 13.34 -15.83 34.14
CA SER A 71 14.13 -16.89 34.79
C SER A 71 15.09 -16.34 35.84
N LYS A 72 15.69 -15.16 35.61
CA LYS A 72 16.57 -14.49 36.58
C LYS A 72 15.76 -13.94 37.77
N CYS A 73 14.70 -13.18 37.52
CA CYS A 73 13.84 -12.65 38.59
C CYS A 73 13.24 -13.77 39.46
N SER A 74 12.91 -14.93 38.87
CA SER A 74 12.44 -16.08 39.63
C SER A 74 13.52 -16.74 40.49
N ALA A 75 14.80 -16.66 40.10
CA ALA A 75 15.92 -17.14 40.91
C ALA A 75 16.21 -16.18 42.08
N ASP A 76 16.01 -14.88 41.87
CA ASP A 76 16.26 -13.83 42.85
C ASP A 76 15.09 -13.62 43.84
N GLY A 77 13.96 -14.32 43.66
CA GLY A 77 12.75 -14.14 44.47
C GLY A 77 12.03 -12.81 44.23
N ASP A 78 12.35 -12.12 43.14
CA ASP A 78 11.76 -10.83 42.78
C ASP A 78 10.42 -11.01 42.06
N TYR A 79 9.34 -10.92 42.83
CA TYR A 79 7.97 -11.04 42.34
C TYR A 79 7.53 -9.83 41.50
N GLU A 80 8.02 -8.62 41.78
CA GLU A 80 7.64 -7.41 41.05
C GLU A 80 8.28 -7.39 39.66
N GLY A 81 9.58 -7.69 39.57
CA GLY A 81 10.29 -7.81 38.29
C GLY A 81 9.71 -8.91 37.41
N ARG A 82 9.28 -10.03 38.02
CA ARG A 82 8.60 -11.13 37.31
C ARG A 82 7.22 -10.71 36.78
N SER A 83 6.43 -9.98 37.58
CA SER A 83 5.10 -9.51 37.16
C SER A 83 5.19 -8.52 35.99
N GLN A 84 6.14 -7.58 36.04
CA GLN A 84 6.38 -6.63 34.94
C GLN A 84 6.82 -7.36 33.66
N ALA A 85 7.77 -8.30 33.77
CA ALA A 85 8.25 -9.07 32.62
C ALA A 85 7.14 -9.94 31.99
N LEU A 86 6.23 -10.51 32.79
CA LEU A 86 5.06 -11.24 32.28
C LEU A 86 4.13 -10.33 31.48
N ARG A 87 3.87 -9.11 31.98
CA ARG A 87 3.05 -8.12 31.27
C ARG A 87 3.70 -7.71 29.95
N GLU A 88 5.02 -7.49 29.94
CA GLU A 88 5.77 -7.21 28.71
C GLU A 88 5.64 -8.34 27.68
N ILE A 89 5.71 -9.61 28.11
CA ILE A 89 5.55 -10.77 27.22
C ILE A 89 4.18 -10.77 26.53
N ILE A 90 3.11 -10.47 27.25
CA ILE A 90 1.75 -10.45 26.70
C ILE A 90 1.67 -9.40 25.57
N TRP A 91 2.19 -8.20 25.81
CA TRP A 91 2.19 -7.14 24.80
C TRP A 91 3.04 -7.48 23.57
N GLN A 92 4.19 -8.13 23.76
CA GLN A 92 5.04 -8.57 22.65
C GLN A 92 4.34 -9.67 21.82
N ILE A 93 3.64 -10.61 22.46
CA ILE A 93 2.87 -11.66 21.77
C ILE A 93 1.70 -11.06 20.98
N VAL A 94 0.94 -10.15 21.58
CA VAL A 94 -0.16 -9.44 20.90
C VAL A 94 0.38 -8.65 19.70
N GLY A 95 1.49 -7.92 19.88
CA GLY A 95 2.15 -7.20 18.79
C GLY A 95 2.60 -8.13 17.65
N ALA A 96 3.22 -9.27 17.98
CA ALA A 96 3.66 -10.25 16.99
C ALA A 96 2.50 -10.80 16.16
N LEU A 97 1.37 -11.12 16.81
CA LEU A 97 0.16 -11.61 16.15
C LEU A 97 -0.44 -10.53 15.23
N CYS A 98 -0.54 -9.30 15.69
CA CYS A 98 -1.03 -8.19 14.86
C CYS A 98 -0.18 -7.99 13.60
N CYS A 99 1.16 -7.98 13.74
CA CYS A 99 2.07 -7.89 12.58
C CYS A 99 1.93 -9.08 11.63
N PHE A 100 1.77 -10.29 12.17
CA PHE A 100 1.59 -11.49 11.35
C PHE A 100 0.30 -11.42 10.52
N PHE A 101 -0.84 -11.12 11.14
CA PHE A 101 -2.12 -10.99 10.43
C PHE A 101 -2.13 -9.83 9.45
N ALA A 102 -1.50 -8.70 9.79
CA ALA A 102 -1.34 -7.57 8.86
C ALA A 102 -0.49 -7.96 7.65
N GLY A 103 0.61 -8.69 7.85
CA GLY A 103 1.47 -9.17 6.77
C GLY A 103 0.77 -10.15 5.83
N VAL A 104 0.02 -11.12 6.39
CA VAL A 104 -0.78 -12.08 5.63
C VAL A 104 -1.90 -11.38 4.87
N GLY A 105 -2.63 -10.47 5.54
CA GLY A 105 -3.69 -9.68 4.92
C GLY A 105 -3.19 -8.84 3.75
N ALA A 106 -2.05 -8.15 3.92
CA ALA A 106 -1.40 -7.40 2.85
C ALA A 106 -1.02 -8.30 1.67
N GLY A 107 -0.43 -9.47 1.93
CA GLY A 107 -0.05 -10.42 0.87
C GLY A 107 -1.25 -10.95 0.08
N ILE A 108 -2.35 -11.28 0.77
CA ILE A 108 -3.60 -11.74 0.12
C ILE A 108 -4.21 -10.62 -0.71
N LEU A 109 -4.31 -9.40 -0.17
CA LEU A 109 -4.83 -8.24 -0.91
C LEU A 109 -4.00 -7.98 -2.17
N THR A 110 -2.67 -7.94 -2.07
CA THR A 110 -1.79 -7.78 -3.23
C THR A 110 -2.01 -8.89 -4.26
N GLY A 111 -2.13 -10.15 -3.84
CA GLY A 111 -2.41 -11.27 -4.74
C GLY A 111 -3.75 -11.15 -5.47
N ILE A 112 -4.80 -10.69 -4.79
CA ILE A 112 -6.13 -10.48 -5.41
C ILE A 112 -6.09 -9.34 -6.43
N PHE A 113 -5.42 -8.23 -6.11
CA PHE A 113 -5.36 -7.06 -6.98
C PHE A 113 -4.44 -7.27 -8.20
N MET A 114 -3.42 -8.12 -8.10
CA MET A 114 -2.53 -8.45 -9.24
C MET A 114 -3.02 -9.61 -10.11
N SER A 115 -4.02 -10.38 -9.66
CA SER A 115 -4.63 -11.49 -10.42
C SER A 115 -5.71 -11.01 -11.42
N LYS A 116 -6.05 -9.72 -11.39
CA LYS A 116 -6.99 -9.06 -12.30
C LYS A 116 -6.23 -8.27 -13.36
#